data_AF-A0AAV9PFB4-F1
#
_entry.id   AF-A0AAV9PFB4-F1
#
_cell.length_a   1.000
_cell.length_b   1.000
_cell.length_c   1.000
_cell.angle_alpha   90.00
_cell.angle_beta   90.00
_cell.angle_gamma   90.00
#
_symmetry.space_group_name_H-M   'P 1'
#
loop_
_entity.id
_entity.type
_entity.pdbx_description
1 polymer ?
#
loop_
_entity_poly.entity_id
_entity_poly.type
_entity_poly.pdbx_seq_one_letter_code
_entity_poly.pdbx_strand_id
1 'polypeptide(L)'
;MARTGERASHTSFFSYNIQRPYPLRWFTPVAIIGGLVITILVSFANFVASGYELTTVYASDPDSIGKELWFKSWPSWLRQNIEASCEPANLPVNSQFFTNQTALSYTLTSVHTIEHGVNTTSPSLPYLDNVLKECKVLNITMDFDCSPYQTPTQRALALCAIDTRAFSTCTIEGPNGLTVLNFTSLYNPKQSHFSPGSSSFIATNVTTKASLWWAQQLLTASWLDTDVILYDLLGNNFSSYNEGKEIPSGAANFYRHEAQGDITQLDFFDLWFDFTAELTKTFYYGTNSVQAFVEEPSVAGTDGPPMWKQADTLAKAMYSAVMTDLGQINASSSSNIVANPDHMQFFSRNFSSLHNADMVVGVPYLMPDVPDGTYEELRDSLGSGPLEVTPSVISTKYLCSVPRLKTAGNIFISILLADLVLLHAAWVLYCLVVERFFVRGPMANTCEGCLQAAQELQPFGSDHESGANLRPSMSGAASFSTETDAIVSAGSRQLVTSRRSILTTTVTKKNVETDWKLLGPVRTNTPAQIEPKAFFN
;
A
#
# COMPACT_ATOMS: atom_id res chain seq x y z
N MET A 1 -66.37 82.93 -29.36
CA MET A 1 -65.13 82.13 -29.50
C MET A 1 -64.60 81.86 -28.11
N ALA A 2 -64.93 80.68 -27.56
CA ALA A 2 -64.40 80.19 -26.30
C ALA A 2 -63.20 79.29 -26.60
N ARG A 3 -62.09 79.44 -25.85
CA ARG A 3 -61.06 78.42 -25.72
C ARG A 3 -60.87 78.14 -24.23
N THR A 4 -61.35 76.97 -23.84
CA THR A 4 -61.16 76.31 -22.56
C THR A 4 -59.69 75.92 -22.39
N GLY A 5 -59.10 76.35 -21.28
CA GLY A 5 -57.78 75.90 -20.83
C GLY A 5 -57.94 74.66 -19.97
N GLU A 6 -57.54 73.52 -20.50
CA GLU A 6 -57.52 72.22 -19.83
C GLU A 6 -56.21 72.11 -19.02
N ARG A 7 -56.30 72.01 -17.69
CA ARG A 7 -55.12 71.68 -16.85
C ARG A 7 -54.94 70.16 -16.87
N ALA A 8 -53.84 69.71 -17.49
CA ALA A 8 -53.40 68.33 -17.40
C ALA A 8 -53.07 67.96 -15.95
N SER A 9 -53.73 66.92 -15.44
CA SER A 9 -53.34 66.23 -14.22
C SER A 9 -52.07 65.41 -14.49
N HIS A 10 -50.97 65.73 -13.81
CA HIS A 10 -49.74 64.96 -13.90
C HIS A 10 -49.91 63.62 -13.17
N THR A 11 -50.06 62.53 -13.91
CA THR A 11 -49.91 61.17 -13.38
C THR A 11 -48.46 60.72 -13.59
N SER A 12 -47.71 60.60 -12.50
CA SER A 12 -46.38 59.99 -12.50
C SER A 12 -46.50 58.48 -12.69
N PHE A 13 -45.80 57.92 -13.69
CA PHE A 13 -45.70 56.46 -13.90
C PHE A 13 -44.79 55.77 -12.88
N PHE A 14 -44.09 56.54 -12.04
CA PHE A 14 -43.25 56.00 -10.97
C PHE A 14 -44.08 55.81 -9.71
N SER A 15 -44.33 54.54 -9.34
CA SER A 15 -44.71 54.18 -7.98
C SER A 15 -43.44 53.87 -7.18
N TYR A 16 -43.31 54.49 -6.02
CA TYR A 16 -42.26 54.19 -5.05
C TYR A 16 -42.87 53.32 -3.96
N ASN A 17 -42.18 52.24 -3.60
CA ASN A 17 -42.56 51.49 -2.41
C ASN A 17 -42.48 52.43 -1.21
N ILE A 18 -43.58 52.58 -0.47
CA ILE A 18 -43.64 53.39 0.75
C ILE A 18 -42.70 52.75 1.78
N GLN A 19 -41.52 53.32 1.96
CA GLN A 19 -40.56 52.90 2.98
C GLN A 19 -40.97 53.51 4.32
N ARG A 20 -41.62 52.73 5.19
CA ARG A 20 -41.89 53.15 6.57
C ARG A 20 -40.67 52.83 7.44
N PRO A 21 -40.16 53.76 8.26
CA PRO A 21 -39.11 53.43 9.21
C PRO A 21 -39.64 52.39 10.22
N TYR A 22 -38.84 51.39 10.53
CA TYR A 22 -39.21 50.37 11.52
C TYR A 22 -39.47 51.05 12.88
N PRO A 23 -40.52 50.63 13.62
CA PRO A 23 -40.93 51.28 14.86
C PRO A 23 -39.90 51.15 16.00
N LEU A 24 -38.94 50.23 15.87
CA LEU A 24 -37.96 49.88 16.90
C LEU A 24 -36.59 50.50 16.55
N ARG A 25 -36.14 51.48 17.33
CA ARG A 25 -34.85 52.19 17.10
C ARG A 25 -33.60 51.30 17.21
N TRP A 26 -33.70 50.16 17.89
CA TRP A 26 -32.61 49.18 18.03
C TRP A 26 -32.54 48.19 16.87
N PHE A 27 -33.56 48.13 16.02
CA PHE A 27 -33.66 47.14 14.95
C PHE A 27 -32.58 47.35 13.88
N THR A 28 -32.38 48.58 13.43
CA THR A 28 -31.36 48.93 12.43
C THR A 28 -29.93 48.63 12.87
N PRO A 29 -29.46 49.04 14.08
CA PRO A 29 -28.12 48.68 14.53
C PRO A 29 -27.95 47.18 14.77
N VAL A 30 -28.98 46.48 15.24
CA VAL A 30 -28.93 45.00 15.39
C VAL A 30 -28.86 44.31 14.04
N ALA A 31 -29.58 44.78 13.02
CA ALA A 31 -29.52 44.23 11.66
C ALA A 31 -28.13 44.44 11.03
N ILE A 32 -27.51 45.60 11.24
CA ILE A 32 -26.16 45.89 10.72
C ILE A 32 -25.12 45.01 11.43
N ILE A 33 -25.14 44.94 12.76
CA ILE A 33 -24.20 44.14 13.54
C ILE A 33 -24.40 42.64 13.25
N GLY A 34 -25.66 42.19 13.22
CA GLY A 34 -26.02 40.81 12.89
C GLY A 34 -25.59 40.43 11.48
N GLY A 35 -25.79 41.31 10.50
CA GLY A 35 -25.30 41.13 9.13
C GLY A 35 -23.77 41.00 9.08
N LEU A 36 -23.04 41.86 9.79
CA LEU A 36 -21.58 41.77 9.90
C LEU A 36 -21.10 40.44 10.49
N VAL A 37 -21.72 40.00 11.59
CA VAL A 37 -21.39 38.72 12.24
C VAL A 37 -21.68 37.54 11.31
N ILE A 38 -22.83 37.55 10.63
CA ILE A 38 -23.19 36.50 9.67
C ILE A 38 -22.18 36.48 8.52
N THR A 39 -21.80 37.63 7.97
CA THR A 39 -20.78 37.70 6.91
C THR A 39 -19.46 37.09 7.37
N ILE A 40 -18.95 37.45 8.54
CA ILE A 40 -17.69 36.90 9.07
C ILE A 40 -17.79 35.37 9.24
N LEU A 41 -18.89 34.87 9.80
CA LEU A 41 -19.09 33.44 10.03
C LEU A 41 -19.21 32.66 8.72
N VAL A 42 -19.94 33.19 7.74
CA VAL A 42 -20.12 32.58 6.42
C VAL A 42 -18.80 32.56 5.65
N SER A 43 -18.07 33.68 5.61
CA SER A 43 -16.75 33.74 4.98
C SER A 43 -15.77 32.74 5.59
N PHE A 44 -15.78 32.59 6.92
CA PHE A 44 -14.93 31.62 7.60
C PHE A 44 -15.33 30.17 7.30
N ALA A 45 -16.63 29.86 7.31
CA ALA A 45 -17.13 28.54 6.93
C ALA A 45 -16.78 28.18 5.48
N ASN A 46 -16.92 29.14 4.56
CA ASN A 46 -16.57 28.97 3.16
C ASN A 46 -15.05 28.87 2.94
N PHE A 47 -14.24 29.58 3.71
CA PHE A 47 -12.79 29.40 3.71
C PHE A 47 -12.41 27.96 4.07
N VAL A 48 -13.00 27.41 5.13
CA VAL A 48 -12.74 26.02 5.52
C VAL A 48 -13.24 25.06 4.46
N ALA A 49 -14.48 25.21 3.99
CA ALA A 49 -15.09 24.25 3.05
C ALA A 49 -14.51 24.31 1.62
N SER A 50 -14.06 25.49 1.16
CA SER A 50 -13.70 25.71 -0.26
C SER A 50 -12.28 26.25 -0.48
N GLY A 51 -11.58 26.64 0.58
CA GLY A 51 -10.21 27.17 0.49
C GLY A 51 -9.15 26.11 0.21
N TYR A 52 -9.50 24.84 0.35
CA TYR A 52 -8.60 23.70 0.14
C TYR A 52 -8.96 22.92 -1.13
N GLU A 53 -7.94 22.32 -1.73
CA GLU A 53 -8.06 21.35 -2.82
C GLU A 53 -7.27 20.08 -2.46
N LEU A 54 -7.76 18.91 -2.88
CA LEU A 54 -7.06 17.65 -2.68
C LEU A 54 -5.99 17.50 -3.76
N THR A 55 -4.75 17.28 -3.33
CA THR A 55 -3.61 17.04 -4.21
C THR A 55 -3.05 15.65 -3.96
N THR A 56 -2.68 14.95 -5.03
CA THR A 56 -2.12 13.60 -4.93
C THR A 56 -0.63 13.68 -4.62
N VAL A 57 -0.20 12.97 -3.57
CA VAL A 57 1.17 12.89 -3.10
C VAL A 57 1.50 11.43 -2.82
N TYR A 58 2.72 11.00 -3.17
CA TYR A 58 3.22 9.70 -2.77
C TYR A 58 3.75 9.77 -1.33
N ALA A 59 3.22 8.91 -0.47
CA ALA A 59 3.64 8.81 0.92
C ALA A 59 3.92 7.36 1.31
N SER A 60 4.85 7.16 2.23
CA SER A 60 5.22 5.83 2.75
C SER A 60 4.42 5.45 3.99
N ASP A 61 3.91 6.42 4.74
CA ASP A 61 3.07 6.23 5.93
C ASP A 61 1.71 6.90 5.67
N PRO A 62 0.66 6.13 5.34
CA PRO A 62 -0.67 6.67 5.06
C PRO A 62 -1.34 7.25 6.31
N ASP A 63 -1.02 6.73 7.50
CA ASP A 63 -1.62 7.14 8.78
C ASP A 63 -1.07 8.46 9.30
N SER A 64 0.14 8.85 8.90
CA SER A 64 0.72 10.15 9.25
C SER A 64 -0.02 11.33 8.60
N ILE A 65 -0.73 11.10 7.51
CA ILE A 65 -1.27 12.14 6.64
C ILE A 65 -2.59 12.67 7.22
N GLY A 66 -2.69 14.00 7.31
CA GLY A 66 -3.91 14.66 7.79
C GLY A 66 -4.06 14.70 9.33
N LYS A 67 -3.11 14.15 10.10
CA LYS A 67 -3.09 14.28 11.56
C LYS A 67 -2.96 15.73 12.05
N GLU A 68 -2.32 16.61 11.27
CA GLU A 68 -2.04 18.01 11.63
C GLU A 68 -3.09 19.04 11.15
N LEU A 69 -4.24 18.60 10.62
CA LEU A 69 -5.25 19.55 10.15
C LEU A 69 -5.92 20.25 11.35
N TRP A 70 -5.78 21.58 11.44
CA TRP A 70 -6.33 22.39 12.53
C TRP A 70 -7.86 22.31 12.66
N PHE A 71 -8.56 21.87 11.61
CA PHE A 71 -10.01 21.65 11.57
C PHE A 71 -10.42 20.17 11.74
N LYS A 72 -9.54 19.28 12.19
CA LYS A 72 -9.85 17.83 12.34
C LYS A 72 -11.11 17.55 13.19
N SER A 73 -11.36 18.38 14.21
CA SER A 73 -12.51 18.25 15.12
C SER A 73 -13.82 18.83 14.57
N TRP A 74 -13.82 19.41 13.37
CA TRP A 74 -15.01 20.06 12.82
C TRP A 74 -16.07 19.05 12.37
N PRO A 75 -17.34 19.48 12.28
CA PRO A 75 -18.41 18.64 11.77
C PRO A 75 -18.10 18.04 10.39
N SER A 76 -18.49 16.79 10.17
CA SER A 76 -18.19 16.05 8.93
C SER A 76 -18.71 16.75 7.67
N TRP A 77 -19.84 17.45 7.74
CA TRP A 77 -20.42 18.20 6.61
C TRP A 77 -19.53 19.35 6.11
N LEU A 78 -18.58 19.86 6.92
CA LEU A 78 -17.56 20.82 6.50
C LEU A 78 -16.29 20.16 5.97
N ARG A 79 -16.08 18.87 6.25
CA ARG A 79 -14.84 18.12 5.96
C ARG A 79 -14.94 17.12 4.82
N GLN A 80 -16.14 16.78 4.34
CA GLN A 80 -16.36 15.74 3.32
C GLN A 80 -15.47 15.89 2.07
N ASN A 81 -15.10 17.11 1.69
CA ASN A 81 -14.30 17.38 0.48
C ASN A 81 -12.79 17.59 0.77
N ILE A 82 -12.35 17.44 2.02
CA ILE A 82 -11.03 17.89 2.51
C ILE A 82 -10.37 16.80 3.37
N GLU A 83 -11.02 15.65 3.53
CA GLU A 83 -10.47 14.53 4.27
C GLU A 83 -9.32 13.91 3.49
N ALA A 84 -8.17 13.76 4.15
CA ALA A 84 -7.04 13.08 3.56
C ALA A 84 -7.37 11.58 3.43
N SER A 85 -7.06 10.99 2.29
CA SER A 85 -7.33 9.57 2.03
C SER A 85 -6.22 8.97 1.17
N CYS A 86 -5.86 7.72 1.43
CA CYS A 86 -4.85 6.99 0.69
C CYS A 86 -5.45 5.79 -0.04
N GLU A 87 -5.03 5.59 -1.28
CA GLU A 87 -5.41 4.41 -2.05
C GLU A 87 -4.45 3.24 -1.75
N PRO A 88 -4.97 2.00 -1.69
CA PRO A 88 -4.15 0.82 -1.48
C PRO A 88 -3.16 0.65 -2.63
N ALA A 89 -1.91 0.30 -2.30
CA ALA A 89 -0.92 -0.07 -3.29
C ALA A 89 -1.26 -1.47 -3.85
N ASN A 90 -1.25 -1.61 -5.17
CA ASN A 90 -1.53 -2.89 -5.82
C ASN A 90 -0.23 -3.64 -6.13
N LEU A 91 0.06 -4.70 -5.39
CA LEU A 91 1.26 -5.52 -5.54
C LEU A 91 0.92 -6.76 -6.40
N PRO A 92 1.39 -6.86 -7.65
CA PRO A 92 1.08 -8.01 -8.49
C PRO A 92 1.81 -9.26 -8.01
N VAL A 93 1.23 -10.45 -8.25
CA VAL A 93 1.94 -11.72 -8.03
C VAL A 93 3.21 -11.75 -8.90
N ASN A 94 4.29 -12.29 -8.33
CA ASN A 94 5.68 -12.28 -8.81
C ASN A 94 6.39 -10.92 -8.73
N SER A 95 5.82 -9.94 -8.03
CA SER A 95 6.57 -8.72 -7.68
C SER A 95 7.45 -8.93 -6.46
N GLN A 96 8.55 -8.17 -6.41
CA GLN A 96 9.43 -8.11 -5.25
C GLN A 96 9.02 -6.96 -4.33
N PHE A 97 9.10 -7.19 -3.03
CA PHE A 97 8.86 -6.19 -2.01
C PHE A 97 9.83 -6.35 -0.83
N PHE A 98 9.96 -5.29 -0.05
CA PHE A 98 10.67 -5.27 1.22
C PHE A 98 9.70 -4.97 2.34
N THR A 99 10.09 -5.32 3.57
CA THR A 99 9.42 -4.84 4.78
C THR A 99 9.95 -3.45 5.16
N ASN A 100 9.32 -2.77 6.12
CA ASN A 100 9.87 -1.59 6.81
C ASN A 100 11.23 -1.87 7.48
N GLN A 101 11.56 -3.13 7.75
CA GLN A 101 12.85 -3.53 8.28
C GLN A 101 13.93 -3.61 7.19
N THR A 102 13.55 -3.75 5.92
CA THR A 102 14.44 -3.78 4.74
C THR A 102 15.60 -4.78 4.89
N ALA A 103 15.32 -5.93 5.49
CA ALA A 103 16.27 -7.03 5.60
C ALA A 103 16.24 -7.84 4.30
N LEU A 104 15.31 -8.76 4.11
CA LEU A 104 15.25 -9.64 2.95
C LEU A 104 14.34 -9.08 1.85
N SER A 105 14.68 -9.42 0.62
CA SER A 105 13.78 -9.24 -0.53
C SER A 105 12.82 -10.42 -0.60
N TYR A 106 11.53 -10.13 -0.71
CA TYR A 106 10.48 -11.13 -0.82
C TYR A 106 9.80 -11.05 -2.18
N THR A 107 9.60 -12.20 -2.82
CA THR A 107 8.80 -12.31 -4.05
C THR A 107 7.41 -12.84 -3.70
N LEU A 108 6.36 -12.08 -3.99
CA LEU A 108 4.98 -12.50 -3.77
C LEU A 108 4.62 -13.65 -4.72
N THR A 109 4.23 -14.82 -4.21
CA THR A 109 3.95 -16.01 -5.03
C THR A 109 2.46 -16.31 -5.15
N SER A 110 1.69 -16.09 -4.08
CA SER A 110 0.24 -16.22 -4.14
C SER A 110 -0.46 -15.34 -3.12
N VAL A 111 -1.72 -15.00 -3.44
CA VAL A 111 -2.60 -14.21 -2.59
C VAL A 111 -3.94 -14.92 -2.54
N HIS A 112 -4.41 -15.24 -1.34
CA HIS A 112 -5.70 -15.88 -1.11
C HIS A 112 -6.53 -15.03 -0.16
N THR A 113 -7.73 -14.66 -0.57
CA THR A 113 -8.71 -13.99 0.28
C THR A 113 -9.70 -15.01 0.81
N ILE A 114 -9.94 -14.99 2.13
CA ILE A 114 -10.93 -15.85 2.78
C ILE A 114 -12.19 -15.01 2.99
N GLU A 115 -13.14 -15.13 2.07
CA GLU A 115 -14.42 -14.43 2.15
C GLU A 115 -15.53 -15.45 2.42
N HIS A 116 -16.22 -15.33 3.55
CA HIS A 116 -17.30 -16.24 3.97
C HIS A 116 -16.94 -17.74 3.92
N GLY A 117 -15.67 -18.09 4.15
CA GLY A 117 -15.17 -19.48 4.12
C GLY A 117 -14.84 -20.01 2.72
N VAL A 118 -14.91 -19.16 1.69
CA VAL A 118 -14.46 -19.47 0.32
C VAL A 118 -13.09 -18.86 0.10
N ASN A 119 -12.12 -19.70 -0.29
CA ASN A 119 -10.78 -19.28 -0.66
C ASN A 119 -10.77 -18.82 -2.12
N THR A 120 -10.60 -17.52 -2.35
CA THR A 120 -10.46 -16.93 -3.69
C THR A 120 -9.01 -16.50 -3.92
N THR A 121 -8.40 -17.00 -4.99
CA THR A 121 -7.03 -16.62 -5.38
C THR A 121 -7.08 -15.32 -6.17
N SER A 122 -6.28 -14.34 -5.76
CA SER A 122 -6.20 -13.03 -6.42
C SER A 122 -4.88 -12.87 -7.19
N PRO A 123 -4.87 -12.24 -8.38
CA PRO A 123 -3.65 -12.03 -9.16
C PRO A 123 -2.77 -10.89 -8.62
N SER A 124 -3.29 -10.12 -7.66
CA SER A 124 -2.57 -9.04 -7.01
C SER A 124 -3.10 -8.81 -5.59
N LEU A 125 -2.28 -8.17 -4.77
CA LEU A 125 -2.58 -7.81 -3.40
C LEU A 125 -2.88 -6.31 -3.32
N PRO A 126 -4.11 -5.89 -3.03
CA PRO A 126 -4.39 -4.53 -2.57
C PRO A 126 -3.92 -4.39 -1.12
N TYR A 127 -2.85 -3.64 -0.89
CA TYR A 127 -2.23 -3.47 0.42
C TYR A 127 -2.31 -2.01 0.89
N LEU A 128 -2.62 -1.80 2.18
CA LEU A 128 -2.71 -0.47 2.80
C LEU A 128 -2.15 -0.52 4.23
N ASP A 129 -0.82 -0.60 4.36
CA ASP A 129 -0.08 -0.50 5.63
C ASP A 129 -0.52 -1.46 6.76
N ASN A 130 -1.12 -2.58 6.38
CA ASN A 130 -1.57 -3.59 7.33
C ASN A 130 -0.39 -4.38 7.89
N VAL A 131 -0.27 -4.47 9.22
CA VAL A 131 0.77 -5.27 9.88
C VAL A 131 0.67 -6.75 9.47
N LEU A 132 1.81 -7.35 9.14
CA LEU A 132 1.93 -8.78 8.85
C LEU A 132 1.79 -9.59 10.13
N LYS A 133 0.79 -10.48 10.20
CA LYS A 133 0.48 -11.32 11.37
C LYS A 133 0.60 -12.80 11.02
N GLU A 134 0.74 -13.61 12.07
CA GLU A 134 0.74 -15.08 12.01
C GLU A 134 1.64 -15.66 10.92
N CYS A 135 2.81 -15.05 10.72
CA CYS A 135 3.73 -15.51 9.70
C CYS A 135 4.39 -16.82 10.11
N LYS A 136 4.53 -17.72 9.13
CA LYS A 136 5.21 -19.02 9.29
C LYS A 136 6.14 -19.26 8.11
N VAL A 137 7.32 -19.76 8.39
CA VAL A 137 8.18 -20.37 7.37
C VAL A 137 7.68 -21.79 7.14
N LEU A 138 7.25 -22.08 5.92
CA LEU A 138 6.74 -23.39 5.51
C LEU A 138 7.88 -24.41 5.40
N ASN A 139 8.92 -24.02 4.67
CA ASN A 139 10.15 -24.78 4.53
C ASN A 139 11.29 -23.87 4.08
N ILE A 140 12.51 -24.36 4.28
CA ILE A 140 13.74 -23.74 3.79
C ILE A 140 14.39 -24.72 2.82
N THR A 141 14.62 -24.28 1.60
CA THR A 141 15.25 -25.06 0.55
C THR A 141 16.66 -24.53 0.32
N MET A 142 17.63 -25.43 0.27
CA MET A 142 18.99 -25.13 -0.13
C MET A 142 19.28 -25.85 -1.42
N ASP A 143 19.54 -25.09 -2.48
CA ASP A 143 19.98 -25.64 -3.77
C ASP A 143 21.51 -25.59 -3.80
N PHE A 144 22.12 -26.77 -3.97
CA PHE A 144 23.57 -26.96 -4.07
C PHE A 144 23.93 -27.26 -5.51
N ASP A 145 24.51 -26.28 -6.21
CA ASP A 145 25.16 -26.50 -7.50
C ASP A 145 26.66 -26.59 -7.27
N CYS A 146 27.19 -27.81 -7.29
CA CYS A 146 28.61 -28.12 -7.19
C CYS A 146 29.18 -28.60 -8.54
N SER A 147 28.44 -28.39 -9.63
CA SER A 147 28.72 -29.00 -10.92
C SER A 147 30.05 -28.53 -11.54
N PRO A 148 30.68 -29.38 -12.39
CA PRO A 148 31.87 -28.98 -13.14
C PRO A 148 31.63 -27.80 -14.10
N TYR A 149 30.37 -27.54 -14.42
CA TYR A 149 29.90 -26.66 -15.49
C TYR A 149 29.42 -25.29 -15.02
N GLN A 150 29.57 -24.97 -13.72
CA GLN A 150 29.33 -23.62 -13.22
C GLN A 150 30.06 -22.56 -14.05
N THR A 151 29.51 -21.33 -14.07
CA THR A 151 30.19 -20.23 -14.74
C THR A 151 31.57 -19.97 -14.10
N PRO A 152 32.60 -19.59 -14.88
CA PRO A 152 33.94 -19.33 -14.33
C PRO A 152 33.94 -18.33 -13.18
N THR A 153 33.05 -17.34 -13.22
CA THR A 153 32.83 -16.35 -12.16
C THR A 153 32.24 -16.93 -10.88
N GLN A 154 31.32 -17.89 -10.95
CA GLN A 154 30.77 -18.56 -9.76
C GLN A 154 31.82 -19.47 -9.11
N ARG A 155 32.54 -20.22 -9.94
CA ARG A 155 33.60 -21.13 -9.52
C ARG A 155 34.83 -20.43 -8.94
N ALA A 156 35.14 -19.21 -9.42
CA ALA A 156 36.26 -18.44 -8.88
C ALA A 156 36.05 -17.96 -7.44
N LEU A 157 34.82 -17.98 -6.93
CA LEU A 157 34.46 -17.39 -5.65
C LEU A 157 34.15 -18.39 -4.56
N ALA A 158 33.55 -19.53 -4.90
CA ALA A 158 33.57 -20.69 -4.02
C ALA A 158 33.20 -21.94 -4.79
N LEU A 159 33.39 -23.08 -4.15
CA LEU A 159 33.42 -24.36 -4.83
C LEU A 159 32.00 -24.84 -5.21
N CYS A 160 31.01 -24.57 -4.36
CA CYS A 160 29.59 -24.78 -4.64
C CYS A 160 28.81 -23.46 -4.62
N ALA A 161 27.81 -23.32 -5.48
CA ALA A 161 26.78 -22.29 -5.33
C ALA A 161 25.67 -22.83 -4.42
N ILE A 162 25.49 -22.21 -3.27
CA ILE A 162 24.47 -22.57 -2.28
C ILE A 162 23.42 -21.45 -2.26
N ASP A 163 22.27 -21.69 -2.89
CA ASP A 163 21.12 -20.77 -2.84
C ASP A 163 20.21 -21.18 -1.70
N THR A 164 20.02 -20.29 -0.70
CA THR A 164 19.13 -20.56 0.42
C THR A 164 17.80 -19.82 0.22
N ARG A 165 16.72 -20.56 0.00
CA ARG A 165 15.36 -20.04 -0.19
C ARG A 165 14.49 -20.35 1.01
N ALA A 166 13.72 -19.38 1.47
CA ALA A 166 12.68 -19.62 2.48
C ALA A 166 11.31 -19.34 1.89
N PHE A 167 10.41 -20.32 1.99
CA PHE A 167 9.01 -20.17 1.63
C PHE A 167 8.23 -19.80 2.88
N SER A 168 7.50 -18.70 2.81
CA SER A 168 6.82 -18.13 3.96
C SER A 168 5.37 -17.79 3.63
N THR A 169 4.54 -17.87 4.65
CA THR A 169 3.14 -17.46 4.60
C THR A 169 2.85 -16.47 5.72
N CYS A 170 2.01 -15.48 5.47
CA CYS A 170 1.53 -14.50 6.47
C CYS A 170 0.06 -14.21 6.26
N THR A 171 -0.58 -13.62 7.27
CA THR A 171 -1.93 -13.11 7.18
C THR A 171 -1.95 -11.59 7.35
N ILE A 172 -2.88 -10.95 6.64
CA ILE A 172 -3.23 -9.54 6.86
C ILE A 172 -4.74 -9.42 7.01
N GLU A 173 -5.18 -8.50 7.86
CA GLU A 173 -6.60 -8.19 8.06
C GLU A 173 -7.00 -7.06 7.11
N GLY A 174 -7.74 -7.38 6.06
CA GLY A 174 -8.30 -6.41 5.13
C GLY A 174 -9.75 -6.02 5.47
N PRO A 175 -10.31 -5.00 4.81
CA PRO A 175 -11.71 -4.62 4.99
C PRO A 175 -12.71 -5.71 4.60
N ASN A 176 -12.30 -6.62 3.70
CA ASN A 176 -13.13 -7.70 3.16
C ASN A 176 -12.89 -9.06 3.85
N GLY A 177 -12.08 -9.08 4.93
CA GLY A 177 -11.72 -10.30 5.65
C GLY A 177 -10.23 -10.56 5.69
N LEU A 178 -9.87 -11.80 6.01
CA LEU A 178 -8.48 -12.23 6.18
C LEU A 178 -7.87 -12.62 4.83
N THR A 179 -6.72 -12.05 4.53
CA THR A 179 -5.94 -12.35 3.32
C THR A 179 -4.69 -13.10 3.71
N VAL A 180 -4.48 -14.27 3.12
CA VAL A 180 -3.27 -15.08 3.27
C VAL A 180 -2.33 -14.80 2.10
N LEU A 181 -1.07 -14.53 2.42
CA LEU A 181 -0.02 -14.19 1.49
C LEU A 181 1.03 -15.28 1.52
N ASN A 182 1.44 -15.78 0.36
CA ASN A 182 2.61 -16.64 0.24
C ASN A 182 3.70 -15.92 -0.52
N PHE A 183 4.93 -16.05 -0.07
CA PHE A 183 6.07 -15.39 -0.69
C PHE A 183 7.36 -16.16 -0.42
N THR A 184 8.37 -15.85 -1.22
CA THR A 184 9.67 -16.54 -1.17
C THR A 184 10.77 -15.50 -1.02
N SER A 185 11.72 -15.77 -0.14
CA SER A 185 12.97 -15.00 -0.05
C SER A 185 14.13 -15.87 -0.52
N LEU A 186 15.14 -15.23 -1.09
CA LEU A 186 16.38 -15.85 -1.52
C LEU A 186 17.54 -15.13 -0.84
N TYR A 187 18.42 -15.90 -0.23
CA TYR A 187 19.67 -15.42 0.32
C TYR A 187 20.83 -16.14 -0.37
N ASN A 188 21.74 -15.34 -0.93
CA ASN A 188 22.98 -15.81 -1.54
C ASN A 188 24.04 -14.71 -1.38
N PRO A 189 25.00 -14.86 -0.44
CA PRO A 189 25.99 -13.83 -0.16
C PRO A 189 26.93 -13.56 -1.35
N LYS A 190 27.11 -14.51 -2.28
CA LYS A 190 27.89 -14.30 -3.50
C LYS A 190 27.17 -13.35 -4.45
N GLN A 191 25.90 -13.62 -4.73
CA GLN A 191 25.13 -12.83 -5.69
C GLN A 191 24.94 -11.39 -5.20
N SER A 192 24.84 -11.18 -3.89
CA SER A 192 24.74 -9.84 -3.32
C SER A 192 25.96 -8.95 -3.54
N HIS A 193 27.16 -9.53 -3.63
CA HIS A 193 28.37 -8.75 -3.91
C HIS A 193 28.37 -8.18 -5.34
N PHE A 194 27.71 -8.85 -6.29
CA PHE A 194 27.62 -8.40 -7.69
C PHE A 194 26.31 -7.67 -8.02
N SER A 195 25.24 -7.95 -7.27
CA SER A 195 23.91 -7.36 -7.45
C SER A 195 23.28 -7.03 -6.07
N PRO A 196 23.70 -5.92 -5.45
CA PRO A 196 23.20 -5.48 -4.16
C PRO A 196 21.67 -5.35 -4.17
N GLY A 197 21.00 -5.88 -3.13
CA GLY A 197 19.54 -5.79 -2.97
C GLY A 197 18.72 -6.90 -3.64
N SER A 198 19.35 -7.83 -4.36
CA SER A 198 18.64 -9.00 -4.93
C SER A 198 18.62 -10.23 -4.01
N SER A 199 19.61 -10.33 -3.11
CA SER A 199 19.89 -11.54 -2.31
C SER A 199 20.65 -11.24 -1.00
N SER A 200 20.78 -9.96 -0.61
CA SER A 200 21.37 -9.50 0.65
C SER A 200 20.46 -8.53 1.40
N PHE A 201 20.83 -8.32 2.66
CA PHE A 201 20.25 -7.30 3.51
C PHE A 201 20.54 -5.90 2.98
N ILE A 202 19.51 -5.04 2.92
CA ILE A 202 19.66 -3.66 2.42
C ILE A 202 20.04 -2.68 3.52
N ALA A 203 19.42 -2.80 4.71
CA ALA A 203 19.74 -1.90 5.83
C ALA A 203 19.92 -2.69 7.13
N THR A 204 21.17 -2.91 7.50
CA THR A 204 21.53 -3.43 8.82
C THR A 204 22.31 -2.38 9.59
N ASN A 205 21.95 -2.21 10.86
CA ASN A 205 22.62 -1.30 11.77
C ASN A 205 22.71 -2.00 13.12
N VAL A 206 23.94 -2.15 13.61
CA VAL A 206 24.24 -2.88 14.84
C VAL A 206 23.60 -2.25 16.09
N THR A 207 23.32 -0.94 16.06
CA THR A 207 22.74 -0.19 17.20
C THR A 207 21.21 -0.11 17.12
N THR A 208 20.63 0.19 15.95
CA THR A 208 19.18 0.41 15.81
C THR A 208 18.39 -0.80 15.30
N LYS A 209 19.05 -1.74 14.62
CA LYS A 209 18.47 -2.98 14.07
C LYS A 209 19.36 -4.17 14.42
N ALA A 210 19.75 -4.27 15.69
CA ALA A 210 20.75 -5.25 16.17
C ALA A 210 20.38 -6.69 15.79
N SER A 211 19.14 -7.13 16.00
CA SER A 211 18.69 -8.47 15.63
C SER A 211 18.89 -8.80 14.17
N LEU A 212 18.59 -7.88 13.25
CA LEU A 212 18.75 -8.11 11.82
C LEU A 212 20.20 -8.03 11.38
N TRP A 213 21.00 -7.18 12.03
CA TRP A 213 22.44 -7.17 11.82
C TRP A 213 23.05 -8.51 12.23
N TRP A 214 22.74 -9.02 13.42
CA TRP A 214 23.18 -10.33 13.88
C TRP A 214 22.63 -11.49 13.03
N ALA A 215 21.40 -11.37 12.52
CA ALA A 215 20.83 -12.35 11.59
C ALA A 215 21.62 -12.43 10.30
N GLN A 216 22.01 -11.29 9.73
CA GLN A 216 22.87 -11.25 8.56
C GLN A 216 24.21 -11.91 8.85
N GLN A 217 24.85 -11.61 9.99
CA GLN A 217 26.14 -12.21 10.33
C GLN A 217 26.05 -13.72 10.52
N LEU A 218 25.02 -14.18 11.21
CA LEU A 218 24.80 -15.60 11.41
C LEU A 218 24.51 -16.32 10.09
N LEU A 219 23.71 -15.73 9.20
CA LEU A 219 23.45 -16.25 7.87
C LEU A 219 24.72 -16.37 7.04
N THR A 220 25.53 -15.31 6.97
CA THR A 220 26.80 -15.31 6.23
C THR A 220 27.78 -16.34 6.81
N ALA A 221 27.94 -16.36 8.13
CA ALA A 221 28.84 -17.29 8.82
C ALA A 221 28.43 -18.75 8.61
N SER A 222 27.14 -19.07 8.75
CA SER A 222 26.64 -20.44 8.56
C SER A 222 26.70 -20.88 7.10
N TRP A 223 26.55 -19.93 6.16
CA TRP A 223 26.74 -20.18 4.74
C TRP A 223 28.20 -20.54 4.45
N LEU A 224 29.14 -19.79 5.01
CA LEU A 224 30.58 -20.07 4.90
C LEU A 224 30.95 -21.41 5.54
N ASP A 225 30.44 -21.72 6.74
CA ASP A 225 30.68 -23.00 7.41
C ASP A 225 30.22 -24.21 6.57
N THR A 226 29.08 -24.06 5.89
CA THR A 226 28.55 -25.07 4.96
C THR A 226 29.45 -25.23 3.72
N ASP A 227 29.98 -24.13 3.18
CA ASP A 227 30.90 -24.19 2.04
C ASP A 227 32.27 -24.77 2.42
N VAL A 228 32.77 -24.47 3.64
CA VAL A 228 34.03 -25.02 4.19
C VAL A 228 33.95 -26.55 4.31
N ILE A 229 32.88 -27.09 4.90
CA ILE A 229 32.76 -28.56 5.03
C ILE A 229 32.65 -29.24 3.66
N LEU A 230 31.98 -28.59 2.69
CA LEU A 230 31.91 -29.08 1.31
C LEU A 230 33.29 -29.11 0.66
N TYR A 231 34.11 -28.08 0.89
CA TYR A 231 35.49 -28.04 0.39
C TYR A 231 36.38 -29.12 1.01
N ASP A 232 36.28 -29.32 2.32
CA ASP A 232 37.05 -30.35 3.02
C ASP A 232 36.73 -31.77 2.48
N LEU A 233 35.49 -32.01 2.05
CA LEU A 233 35.09 -33.29 1.44
C LEU A 233 35.82 -33.58 0.11
N LEU A 234 36.28 -32.56 -0.62
CA LEU A 234 37.11 -32.74 -1.80
C LEU A 234 38.59 -32.94 -1.49
N GLY A 235 39.00 -32.76 -0.23
CA GLY A 235 40.34 -33.02 0.28
C GLY A 235 41.39 -32.09 -0.29
N ASN A 236 41.36 -30.80 0.07
CA ASN A 236 42.41 -29.75 -0.06
C ASN A 236 43.16 -29.59 -1.40
N ASN A 237 42.83 -30.38 -2.42
CA ASN A 237 43.54 -30.47 -3.68
C ASN A 237 42.49 -30.39 -4.80
N PHE A 238 42.46 -29.27 -5.52
CA PHE A 238 41.67 -29.12 -6.74
C PHE A 238 41.98 -30.18 -7.82
N SER A 239 43.08 -30.95 -7.65
CA SER A 239 43.41 -32.10 -8.48
C SER A 239 42.56 -33.35 -8.21
N SER A 240 41.76 -33.39 -7.13
CA SER A 240 40.95 -34.55 -6.73
C SER A 240 39.75 -34.82 -7.65
N TYR A 241 39.36 -33.86 -8.49
CA TYR A 241 38.41 -34.09 -9.59
C TYR A 241 38.95 -35.14 -10.58
N ASN A 242 40.28 -35.19 -10.75
CA ASN A 242 40.94 -36.21 -11.57
C ASN A 242 41.04 -37.57 -10.87
N GLU A 243 40.77 -37.65 -9.57
CA GLU A 243 40.74 -38.89 -8.77
C GLU A 243 39.33 -39.48 -8.64
N GLY A 244 38.32 -38.90 -9.32
CA GLY A 244 36.94 -39.39 -9.30
C GLY A 244 36.14 -39.02 -8.04
N LYS A 245 36.64 -38.09 -7.22
CA LYS A 245 35.89 -37.51 -6.11
C LYS A 245 35.05 -36.34 -6.62
N GLU A 246 33.77 -36.35 -6.30
CA GLU A 246 32.80 -35.33 -6.70
C GLU A 246 31.95 -34.95 -5.50
N ILE A 247 31.60 -33.66 -5.39
CA ILE A 247 30.54 -33.23 -4.49
C ILE A 247 29.22 -33.38 -5.23
N PRO A 248 28.28 -34.18 -4.71
CA PRO A 248 26.98 -34.30 -5.36
C PRO A 248 26.28 -32.93 -5.36
N SER A 249 25.63 -32.61 -6.48
CA SER A 249 24.75 -31.44 -6.60
C SER A 249 23.32 -31.88 -6.32
N GLY A 250 22.49 -31.01 -5.75
CA GLY A 250 21.16 -31.42 -5.31
C GLY A 250 20.42 -30.34 -4.55
N ALA A 251 19.33 -30.74 -3.90
CA ALA A 251 18.55 -29.86 -3.05
C ALA A 251 18.29 -30.51 -1.69
N ALA A 252 18.27 -29.68 -0.65
CA ALA A 252 17.86 -30.06 0.70
C ALA A 252 16.70 -29.18 1.14
N ASN A 253 15.66 -29.79 1.70
CA ASN A 253 14.45 -29.14 2.18
C ASN A 253 14.31 -29.39 3.69
N PHE A 254 14.27 -28.32 4.45
CA PHE A 254 14.10 -28.31 5.90
C PHE A 254 12.67 -27.89 6.24
N TYR A 255 11.92 -28.80 6.86
CA TYR A 255 10.55 -28.60 7.30
C TYR A 255 10.51 -28.48 8.82
N ARG A 256 9.87 -27.43 9.34
CA ARG A 256 9.81 -27.22 10.78
C ARG A 256 9.04 -28.35 11.47
N HIS A 257 9.66 -28.97 12.46
CA HIS A 257 9.00 -29.97 13.30
C HIS A 257 8.14 -29.26 14.36
N GLU A 258 6.80 -29.32 14.23
CA GLU A 258 5.90 -28.50 15.07
C GLU A 258 5.98 -28.81 16.57
N ALA A 259 6.32 -30.05 16.95
CA ALA A 259 6.46 -30.44 18.35
C ALA A 259 7.73 -29.88 19.02
N GLN A 260 8.72 -29.46 18.23
CA GLN A 260 10.01 -29.01 18.74
C GLN A 260 10.08 -27.48 18.80
N GLY A 261 10.03 -26.96 20.02
CA GLY A 261 10.00 -25.52 20.28
C GLY A 261 11.37 -24.85 20.41
N ASP A 262 12.42 -25.62 20.70
CA ASP A 262 13.78 -25.14 20.94
C ASP A 262 14.64 -25.28 19.68
N ILE A 263 15.05 -24.15 19.11
CA ILE A 263 15.84 -24.05 17.88
C ILE A 263 17.27 -24.57 18.04
N THR A 264 17.77 -24.75 19.26
CA THR A 264 19.13 -25.27 19.48
C THR A 264 19.24 -26.77 19.21
N GLN A 265 18.13 -27.52 19.29
CA GLN A 265 18.12 -28.96 19.10
C GLN A 265 18.21 -29.36 17.63
N LEU A 266 18.86 -30.50 17.34
CA LEU A 266 19.03 -31.01 15.97
C LEU A 266 17.73 -31.56 15.36
N ASP A 267 16.70 -31.83 16.16
CA ASP A 267 15.38 -32.29 15.68
C ASP A 267 14.41 -31.13 15.40
N PHE A 268 14.87 -29.89 15.43
CA PHE A 268 14.06 -28.72 15.08
C PHE A 268 13.53 -28.78 13.64
N PHE A 269 14.30 -29.39 12.72
CA PHE A 269 13.93 -29.59 11.34
C PHE A 269 13.90 -31.08 10.96
N ASP A 270 12.86 -31.43 10.20
CA ASP A 270 12.84 -32.61 9.34
C ASP A 270 13.51 -32.26 8.01
N LEU A 271 14.44 -33.10 7.58
CA LEU A 271 15.22 -32.96 6.37
C LEU A 271 14.72 -33.92 5.30
N TRP A 272 14.48 -33.39 4.10
CA TRP A 272 14.36 -34.18 2.88
C TRP A 272 15.38 -33.67 1.86
N PHE A 273 16.26 -34.54 1.37
CA PHE A 273 17.24 -34.19 0.36
C PHE A 273 17.21 -35.13 -0.84
N ASP A 274 17.61 -34.61 -1.99
CA ASP A 274 17.82 -35.34 -3.24
C ASP A 274 19.09 -34.81 -3.93
N PHE A 275 20.06 -35.68 -4.16
CA PHE A 275 21.41 -35.34 -4.61
C PHE A 275 21.90 -36.32 -5.68
N THR A 276 22.63 -35.79 -6.65
CA THR A 276 23.23 -36.54 -7.76
C THR A 276 24.72 -36.27 -7.82
N ALA A 277 25.54 -37.32 -7.87
CA ALA A 277 26.93 -37.22 -8.27
C ALA A 277 27.06 -37.73 -9.71
N GLU A 278 27.40 -36.83 -10.64
CA GLU A 278 27.46 -37.05 -12.08
C GLU A 278 28.61 -37.99 -12.50
N LEU A 279 29.80 -37.84 -11.90
CA LEU A 279 30.98 -38.67 -12.14
C LEU A 279 30.77 -40.11 -11.68
N THR A 280 30.18 -40.30 -10.51
CA THR A 280 29.93 -41.65 -9.94
C THR A 280 28.59 -42.24 -10.38
N LYS A 281 27.71 -41.44 -10.98
CA LYS A 281 26.33 -41.78 -11.34
C LYS A 281 25.53 -42.30 -10.15
N THR A 282 25.81 -41.76 -8.96
CA THR A 282 25.11 -42.14 -7.73
C THR A 282 24.02 -41.12 -7.40
N PHE A 283 22.93 -41.62 -6.83
CA PHE A 283 21.81 -40.82 -6.36
C PHE A 283 21.66 -41.02 -4.86
N TYR A 284 21.65 -39.92 -4.13
CA TYR A 284 21.47 -39.88 -2.68
C TYR A 284 20.12 -39.24 -2.40
N TYR A 285 19.31 -39.87 -1.59
CA TYR A 285 18.05 -39.30 -1.14
C TYR A 285 17.74 -39.82 0.26
N GLY A 286 17.04 -39.01 1.03
CA GLY A 286 16.72 -39.35 2.39
C GLY A 286 15.64 -38.43 2.93
N THR A 287 14.84 -38.97 3.84
CA THR A 287 13.84 -38.19 4.59
C THR A 287 13.83 -38.64 6.04
N ASN A 288 14.23 -37.75 6.94
CA ASN A 288 14.28 -37.99 8.39
C ASN A 288 14.55 -36.68 9.14
N SER A 289 14.60 -36.71 10.48
CA SER A 289 15.10 -35.56 11.24
C SER A 289 16.59 -35.31 10.94
N VAL A 290 17.03 -34.05 11.03
CA VAL A 290 18.47 -33.74 10.91
C VAL A 290 19.28 -34.52 11.95
N GLN A 291 18.78 -34.65 13.18
CA GLN A 291 19.42 -35.45 14.23
C GLN A 291 19.74 -36.87 13.78
N ALA A 292 18.79 -37.56 13.13
CA ALA A 292 19.00 -38.93 12.67
C ALA A 292 20.14 -39.04 11.65
N PHE A 293 20.27 -38.07 10.73
CA PHE A 293 21.37 -38.05 9.76
C PHE A 293 22.72 -37.68 10.37
N VAL A 294 22.74 -36.94 11.48
CA VAL A 294 23.97 -36.52 12.17
C VAL A 294 24.47 -37.61 13.13
N GLU A 295 23.57 -38.25 13.89
CA GLU A 295 23.91 -39.19 14.96
C GLU A 295 23.87 -40.66 14.50
N GLU A 296 22.96 -41.01 13.59
CA GLU A 296 22.75 -42.38 13.11
C GLU A 296 22.71 -42.49 11.57
N PRO A 297 23.79 -42.10 10.84
CA PRO A 297 23.77 -41.99 9.38
C PRO A 297 23.32 -43.28 8.67
N SER A 298 23.73 -44.44 9.21
CA SER A 298 23.43 -45.77 8.66
C SER A 298 21.94 -46.17 8.73
N VAL A 299 21.15 -45.52 9.58
CA VAL A 299 19.72 -45.83 9.80
C VAL A 299 18.82 -44.93 8.95
N ALA A 300 19.32 -43.78 8.50
CA ALA A 300 18.50 -42.72 7.90
C ALA A 300 18.40 -42.76 6.35
N GLY A 301 19.16 -43.62 5.66
CA GLY A 301 19.10 -43.77 4.19
C GLY A 301 20.45 -44.16 3.56
N THR A 302 20.59 -43.98 2.24
CA THR A 302 21.92 -44.02 1.60
C THR A 302 22.73 -42.83 2.11
N ASP A 303 23.95 -43.08 2.62
CA ASP A 303 24.83 -42.10 3.27
C ASP A 303 24.96 -40.81 2.43
N GLY A 304 24.15 -39.80 2.73
CA GLY A 304 24.26 -38.47 2.12
C GLY A 304 25.55 -37.77 2.56
N PRO A 305 25.92 -36.64 1.93
CA PRO A 305 27.13 -35.90 2.33
C PRO A 305 27.06 -35.49 3.82
N PRO A 306 28.16 -35.62 4.59
CA PRO A 306 28.17 -35.35 6.03
C PRO A 306 28.23 -33.83 6.34
N MET A 307 27.28 -33.07 5.80
CA MET A 307 27.18 -31.60 5.91
C MET A 307 25.93 -31.14 6.66
N TRP A 308 25.09 -32.08 7.12
CA TRP A 308 23.74 -31.78 7.60
C TRP A 308 23.71 -30.92 8.85
N LYS A 309 24.74 -30.98 9.70
CA LYS A 309 24.85 -30.11 10.89
C LYS A 309 25.07 -28.65 10.50
N GLN A 310 25.93 -28.38 9.53
CA GLN A 310 26.21 -27.04 9.03
C GLN A 310 25.00 -26.50 8.24
N ALA A 311 24.42 -27.33 7.38
CA ALA A 311 23.22 -26.99 6.62
C ALA A 311 22.01 -26.71 7.55
N ASP A 312 21.83 -27.46 8.63
CA ASP A 312 20.82 -27.18 9.66
C ASP A 312 21.05 -25.83 10.34
N THR A 313 22.30 -25.50 10.67
CA THR A 313 22.64 -24.20 11.26
C THR A 313 22.30 -23.05 10.31
N LEU A 314 22.60 -23.20 9.02
CA LEU A 314 22.22 -22.24 7.98
C LEU A 314 20.70 -22.15 7.81
N ALA A 315 19.97 -23.26 7.89
CA ALA A 315 18.51 -23.27 7.82
C ALA A 315 17.91 -22.51 9.01
N LYS A 316 18.42 -22.74 10.22
CA LYS A 316 17.96 -22.06 11.45
C LYS A 316 18.29 -20.56 11.44
N ALA A 317 19.44 -20.19 10.86
CA ALA A 317 19.81 -18.80 10.64
C ALA A 317 18.81 -18.10 9.70
N MET A 318 18.49 -18.74 8.56
CA MET A 318 17.51 -18.23 7.61
C MET A 318 16.10 -18.14 8.21
N TYR A 319 15.68 -19.16 8.97
CA TYR A 319 14.42 -19.14 9.70
C TYR A 319 14.33 -17.93 10.63
N SER A 320 15.36 -17.73 11.46
CA SER A 320 15.41 -16.65 12.44
C SER A 320 15.44 -15.27 11.78
N ALA A 321 16.17 -15.12 10.67
CA ALA A 321 16.20 -13.91 9.87
C ALA A 321 14.81 -13.56 9.32
N VAL A 322 14.13 -14.52 8.69
CA VAL A 322 12.81 -14.33 8.10
C VAL A 322 11.77 -13.99 9.16
N MET A 323 11.73 -14.73 10.28
CA MET A 323 10.76 -14.48 11.35
C MET A 323 10.94 -13.09 12.00
N THR A 324 12.19 -12.62 12.10
CA THR A 324 12.53 -11.30 12.62
C THR A 324 12.18 -10.19 11.63
N ASP A 325 12.50 -10.37 10.35
CA ASP A 325 12.20 -9.41 9.29
C ASP A 325 10.69 -9.26 9.06
N LEU A 326 9.94 -10.35 9.16
CA LEU A 326 8.47 -10.36 9.13
C LEU A 326 7.81 -9.91 10.45
N GLY A 327 8.61 -9.54 11.46
CA GLY A 327 8.12 -8.88 12.66
C GLY A 327 7.26 -9.75 13.58
N GLN A 328 7.54 -11.05 13.66
CA GLN A 328 6.76 -12.00 14.45
C GLN A 328 7.13 -11.96 15.94
N ILE A 329 6.57 -11.00 16.66
CA ILE A 329 6.80 -10.78 18.11
C ILE A 329 6.30 -11.96 18.95
N ASN A 330 5.23 -12.61 18.51
CA ASN A 330 4.63 -13.75 19.22
C ASN A 330 5.33 -15.09 18.93
N ALA A 331 6.34 -15.11 18.06
CA ALA A 331 7.17 -16.30 17.91
C ALA A 331 7.86 -16.58 19.25
N SER A 332 7.78 -17.81 19.74
CA SER A 332 8.42 -18.19 21.00
C SER A 332 9.88 -17.77 20.98
N SER A 333 10.37 -17.14 22.04
CA SER A 333 11.79 -16.79 22.20
C SER A 333 12.71 -18.00 22.10
N SER A 334 12.17 -19.21 22.30
CA SER A 334 12.88 -20.48 22.09
C SER A 334 13.08 -20.86 20.62
N SER A 335 12.34 -20.25 19.69
CA SER A 335 12.30 -20.64 18.26
C SER A 335 13.00 -19.64 17.33
N ASN A 336 13.54 -18.54 17.85
CA ASN A 336 14.21 -17.52 17.05
C ASN A 336 15.58 -17.19 17.67
N ILE A 337 16.66 -17.42 16.93
CA ILE A 337 18.03 -17.23 17.41
C ILE A 337 18.31 -15.76 17.72
N VAL A 338 17.88 -14.84 16.85
CA VAL A 338 18.25 -13.42 16.92
C VAL A 338 17.28 -12.57 17.75
N ALA A 339 16.32 -13.24 18.39
CA ALA A 339 15.46 -12.65 19.42
C ALA A 339 15.87 -13.07 20.84
N ASN A 340 16.84 -13.98 20.99
CA ASN A 340 17.27 -14.51 22.27
C ASN A 340 18.81 -14.44 22.41
N PRO A 341 19.35 -13.64 23.35
CA PRO A 341 20.78 -13.52 23.59
C PRO A 341 21.50 -14.86 23.83
N ASP A 342 20.89 -15.79 24.57
CA ASP A 342 21.52 -17.08 24.90
C ASP A 342 21.67 -17.95 23.64
N HIS A 343 20.67 -17.91 22.76
CA HIS A 343 20.72 -18.64 21.49
C HIS A 343 21.73 -17.99 20.55
N MET A 344 21.75 -16.66 20.46
CA MET A 344 22.74 -15.94 19.67
C MET A 344 24.17 -16.25 20.15
N GLN A 345 24.37 -16.34 21.48
CA GLN A 345 25.65 -16.76 22.05
C GLN A 345 25.99 -18.21 21.74
N PHE A 346 25.02 -19.13 21.71
CA PHE A 346 25.25 -20.52 21.33
C PHE A 346 25.71 -20.64 19.86
N PHE A 347 25.03 -19.96 18.94
CA PHE A 347 25.31 -20.07 17.50
C PHE A 347 26.51 -19.24 17.01
N SER A 348 26.95 -18.22 17.77
CA SER A 348 28.13 -17.42 17.42
C SER A 348 29.48 -18.02 17.87
N ARG A 349 29.48 -19.13 18.61
CA ARG A 349 30.72 -19.75 19.15
C ARG A 349 31.74 -20.14 18.08
N ASN A 350 31.26 -20.50 16.89
CA ASN A 350 32.10 -20.97 15.80
C ASN A 350 32.59 -19.86 14.86
N PHE A 351 32.25 -18.58 15.13
CA PHE A 351 32.64 -17.49 14.23
C PHE A 351 34.16 -17.37 14.12
N SER A 352 34.89 -17.45 15.23
CA SER A 352 36.36 -17.39 15.22
C SER A 352 37.04 -18.60 14.58
N SER A 353 36.40 -19.79 14.60
CA SER A 353 36.96 -20.94 13.88
C SER A 353 36.93 -20.76 12.37
N LEU A 354 35.94 -20.01 11.84
CA LEU A 354 35.87 -19.73 10.40
C LEU A 354 37.04 -18.88 9.92
N HIS A 355 37.55 -17.95 10.73
CA HIS A 355 38.73 -17.12 10.39
C HIS A 355 40.02 -17.93 10.19
N ASN A 356 40.08 -19.15 10.73
CA ASN A 356 41.26 -20.01 10.69
C ASN A 356 41.17 -21.15 9.68
N ALA A 357 40.06 -21.29 8.93
CA ALA A 357 39.88 -22.38 7.98
C ALA A 357 40.66 -22.14 6.66
N ASP A 358 41.37 -23.16 6.14
CA ASP A 358 42.25 -23.02 4.97
C ASP A 358 41.52 -22.58 3.67
N MET A 359 40.21 -22.91 3.52
CA MET A 359 39.39 -22.53 2.36
C MET A 359 39.15 -21.01 2.24
N VAL A 360 39.27 -20.29 3.34
CA VAL A 360 39.04 -18.84 3.44
C VAL A 360 39.89 -18.04 2.46
N VAL A 361 41.05 -18.59 2.08
CA VAL A 361 41.96 -18.00 1.11
C VAL A 361 41.30 -17.85 -0.29
N GLY A 362 40.25 -18.62 -0.60
CA GLY A 362 39.49 -18.57 -1.85
C GLY A 362 38.26 -17.67 -1.86
N VAL A 363 37.73 -17.26 -0.69
CA VAL A 363 36.55 -16.38 -0.55
C VAL A 363 36.83 -15.12 0.29
N PRO A 364 37.95 -14.41 0.08
CA PRO A 364 38.40 -13.33 0.98
C PRO A 364 37.44 -12.13 1.03
N TYR A 365 36.47 -12.04 0.13
CA TYR A 365 35.50 -10.93 0.06
C TYR A 365 34.31 -11.07 1.01
N LEU A 366 34.01 -12.27 1.53
CA LEU A 366 32.90 -12.49 2.48
C LEU A 366 33.35 -12.49 3.95
N MET A 367 34.66 -12.64 4.17
CA MET A 367 35.30 -12.59 5.49
C MET A 367 35.22 -11.26 6.24
N PRO A 368 35.33 -10.09 5.59
CA PRO A 368 35.24 -8.80 6.28
C PRO A 368 33.87 -8.58 6.93
N ASP A 369 32.85 -9.31 6.47
CA ASP A 369 31.49 -9.16 6.97
C ASP A 369 31.28 -9.96 8.26
N VAL A 370 31.89 -11.15 8.42
CA VAL A 370 31.69 -12.02 9.60
C VAL A 370 32.54 -11.57 10.79
N PRO A 371 31.93 -11.25 11.95
CA PRO A 371 32.68 -10.83 13.13
C PRO A 371 33.61 -11.93 13.66
N ASP A 372 34.81 -11.56 14.11
CA ASP A 372 35.71 -12.46 14.82
C ASP A 372 35.45 -12.39 16.33
N GLY A 373 34.58 -13.28 16.81
CA GLY A 373 34.24 -13.41 18.23
C GLY A 373 32.80 -13.86 18.47
N THR A 374 32.50 -14.14 19.73
CA THR A 374 31.15 -14.52 20.17
C THR A 374 30.25 -13.29 20.38
N TYR A 375 28.94 -13.52 20.44
CA TYR A 375 27.96 -12.44 20.68
C TYR A 375 28.26 -11.66 21.95
N GLU A 376 28.58 -12.32 23.08
CA GLU A 376 28.87 -11.65 24.35
C GLU A 376 30.12 -10.76 24.30
N GLU A 377 31.17 -11.20 23.61
CA GLU A 377 32.42 -10.44 23.46
C GLU A 377 32.22 -9.20 22.57
N LEU A 378 31.39 -9.35 21.54
CA LEU A 378 31.21 -8.33 20.50
C LEU A 378 30.08 -7.36 20.79
N ARG A 379 29.05 -7.75 21.55
CA ARG A 379 27.89 -6.91 21.86
C ARG A 379 28.33 -5.58 22.46
N ASP A 380 29.19 -5.62 23.48
CA ASP A 380 29.59 -4.43 24.22
C ASP A 380 30.65 -3.62 23.45
N SER A 381 31.54 -4.28 22.71
CA SER A 381 32.58 -3.60 21.93
C SER A 381 32.03 -2.91 20.67
N LEU A 382 30.99 -3.47 20.05
CA LEU A 382 30.29 -2.89 18.90
C LEU A 382 29.18 -1.91 19.29
N GLY A 383 28.86 -1.78 20.58
CA GLY A 383 27.73 -0.99 21.06
C GLY A 383 26.39 -1.52 20.52
N SER A 384 26.26 -2.83 20.42
CA SER A 384 25.08 -3.49 19.84
C SER A 384 23.82 -3.18 20.65
N GLY A 385 22.74 -2.83 19.94
CA GLY A 385 21.43 -2.63 20.55
C GLY A 385 20.81 -3.93 21.08
N PRO A 386 19.66 -3.84 21.76
CA PRO A 386 18.96 -5.02 22.23
C PRO A 386 18.47 -5.88 21.05
N LEU A 387 18.45 -7.20 21.26
CA LEU A 387 17.89 -8.14 20.31
C LEU A 387 16.36 -8.10 20.41
N GLU A 388 15.71 -7.33 19.54
CA GLU A 388 14.28 -7.09 19.54
C GLU A 388 13.65 -7.33 18.17
N VAL A 389 12.42 -7.89 18.19
CA VAL A 389 11.56 -8.04 17.02
C VAL A 389 10.50 -6.96 17.07
N THR A 390 10.32 -6.20 15.99
CA THR A 390 9.30 -5.15 15.89
C THR A 390 8.30 -5.49 14.79
N PRO A 391 7.03 -5.01 14.85
CA PRO A 391 6.04 -5.36 13.85
C PRO A 391 6.46 -4.91 12.46
N SER A 392 6.16 -5.73 11.45
CA SER A 392 6.54 -5.45 10.08
C SER A 392 5.35 -5.17 9.18
N VAL A 393 5.55 -4.18 8.31
CA VAL A 393 4.64 -3.80 7.22
C VAL A 393 5.40 -3.88 5.90
N ILE A 394 4.69 -4.07 4.79
CA ILE A 394 5.30 -4.04 3.46
C ILE A 394 5.67 -2.58 3.14
N SER A 395 6.95 -2.33 2.92
CA SER A 395 7.49 -1.03 2.55
C SER A 395 7.13 -0.73 1.10
N THR A 396 6.07 0.06 0.91
CA THR A 396 5.64 0.55 -0.41
C THR A 396 5.26 2.04 -0.34
N LYS A 397 4.97 2.63 -1.49
CA LYS A 397 4.46 4.00 -1.58
C LYS A 397 2.98 3.96 -1.94
N TYR A 398 2.19 4.70 -1.17
CA TYR A 398 0.76 4.87 -1.38
C TYR A 398 0.50 6.17 -2.11
N LEU A 399 -0.56 6.19 -2.92
CA LEU A 399 -1.06 7.41 -3.53
C LEU A 399 -2.09 8.03 -2.59
N CYS A 400 -1.77 9.18 -2.01
CA CYS A 400 -2.60 9.84 -1.02
C CYS A 400 -3.09 11.19 -1.51
N SER A 401 -4.39 11.44 -1.32
CA SER A 401 -5.04 12.73 -1.53
C SER A 401 -4.90 13.55 -0.26
N VAL A 402 -4.12 14.63 -0.30
CA VAL A 402 -3.85 15.51 0.84
C VAL A 402 -4.44 16.90 0.58
N PRO A 403 -5.18 17.49 1.52
CA PRO A 403 -5.70 18.84 1.37
C PRO A 403 -4.56 19.86 1.38
N ARG A 404 -4.50 20.69 0.34
CA ARG A 404 -3.62 21.85 0.23
C ARG A 404 -4.43 23.10 0.03
N LEU A 405 -3.94 24.20 0.59
CA LEU A 405 -4.57 25.50 0.39
C LEU A 405 -4.44 25.89 -1.09
N LYS A 406 -5.54 26.32 -1.70
CA LYS A 406 -5.54 26.81 -3.08
C LYS A 406 -4.61 28.04 -3.21
N THR A 407 -4.26 28.41 -4.43
CA THR A 407 -3.55 29.68 -4.67
C THR A 407 -4.42 30.87 -4.24
N ALA A 408 -3.78 31.95 -3.76
CA ALA A 408 -4.50 33.10 -3.17
C ALA A 408 -5.62 33.66 -4.07
N GLY A 409 -5.41 33.70 -5.39
CA GLY A 409 -6.43 34.12 -6.36
C GLY A 409 -7.64 33.19 -6.43
N ASN A 410 -7.41 31.86 -6.44
CA ASN A 410 -8.47 30.87 -6.48
C ASN A 410 -9.25 30.80 -5.17
N ILE A 411 -8.58 30.95 -4.02
CA ILE A 411 -9.25 31.07 -2.71
C ILE A 411 -10.22 32.25 -2.74
N PHE A 412 -9.74 33.42 -3.14
CA PHE A 412 -10.54 34.65 -3.10
C PHE A 412 -11.80 34.54 -3.97
N ILE A 413 -11.66 34.06 -5.21
CA ILE A 413 -12.79 33.87 -6.13
C ILE A 413 -13.77 32.83 -5.58
N SER A 414 -13.26 31.70 -5.07
CA SER A 414 -14.09 30.61 -4.55
C SER A 414 -14.90 31.04 -3.32
N ILE A 415 -14.30 31.82 -2.42
CA ILE A 415 -14.99 32.32 -1.22
C ILE A 415 -16.00 33.41 -1.59
N LEU A 416 -15.62 34.36 -2.44
CA LEU A 416 -16.53 35.45 -2.83
C LEU A 416 -17.79 34.91 -3.51
N LEU A 417 -17.66 33.93 -4.41
CA LEU A 417 -18.80 33.27 -5.04
C LEU A 417 -19.70 32.56 -4.02
N ALA A 418 -19.11 31.83 -3.08
CA ALA A 418 -19.86 31.10 -2.05
C ALA A 418 -20.54 32.06 -1.05
N ASP A 419 -19.86 33.12 -0.63
CA ASP A 419 -20.39 34.15 0.27
C ASP A 419 -21.56 34.88 -0.38
N LEU A 420 -21.47 35.21 -1.67
CA LEU A 420 -22.52 35.91 -2.39
C LEU A 420 -23.83 35.10 -2.42
N VAL A 421 -23.74 33.79 -2.65
CA VAL A 421 -24.91 32.90 -2.66
C VAL A 421 -25.51 32.77 -1.25
N LEU A 422 -24.68 32.51 -0.24
CA LEU A 422 -25.15 32.28 1.13
C LEU A 422 -25.67 33.57 1.79
N LEU A 423 -25.04 34.71 1.55
CA LEU A 423 -25.53 36.01 2.02
C LEU A 423 -26.82 36.42 1.33
N HIS A 424 -26.98 36.12 0.04
CA HIS A 424 -28.25 36.34 -0.65
C HIS A 424 -29.37 35.49 -0.04
N ALA A 425 -29.11 34.21 0.22
CA ALA A 425 -30.07 33.33 0.90
C ALA A 425 -30.39 33.82 2.33
N ALA A 426 -29.38 34.22 3.09
CA ALA A 426 -29.55 34.77 4.43
C ALA A 426 -30.37 36.08 4.41
N TRP A 427 -30.16 36.94 3.42
CA TRP A 427 -30.93 38.16 3.22
C TRP A 427 -32.39 37.87 2.89
N VAL A 428 -32.67 36.94 1.97
CA VAL A 428 -34.05 36.52 1.65
C VAL A 428 -34.75 35.94 2.88
N LEU A 429 -34.06 35.09 3.64
CA LEU A 429 -34.59 34.52 4.88
C LEU A 429 -34.84 35.60 5.94
N TYR A 430 -33.92 36.55 6.07
CA TYR A 430 -34.10 37.72 6.93
C TYR A 430 -35.34 38.53 6.54
N CYS A 431 -35.51 38.87 5.26
CA CYS A 431 -36.70 39.57 4.78
C CYS A 431 -37.99 38.81 5.10
N LEU A 432 -38.02 37.49 4.87
CA LEU A 432 -39.18 36.64 5.19
C LEU A 432 -39.51 36.65 6.69
N VAL A 433 -38.50 36.55 7.56
CA VAL A 433 -38.67 36.63 9.01
C VAL A 433 -39.21 38.00 9.41
N VAL A 434 -38.64 39.07 8.85
CA VAL A 434 -39.05 40.44 9.18
C VAL A 434 -40.47 40.72 8.72
N GLU A 435 -40.85 40.29 7.52
CA GLU A 435 -42.23 40.40 7.01
C GLU A 435 -43.21 39.60 7.88
N ARG A 436 -42.83 38.40 8.30
CA ARG A 436 -43.66 37.52 9.14
C ARG A 436 -43.93 38.12 10.52
N PHE A 437 -42.91 38.69 11.16
CA PHE A 437 -42.98 39.10 12.57
C PHE A 437 -43.22 40.59 12.80
N PHE A 438 -42.74 41.48 11.92
CA PHE A 438 -42.79 42.93 12.14
C PHE A 438 -43.78 43.66 11.24
N VAL A 439 -44.06 43.14 10.04
CA VAL A 439 -44.96 43.80 9.07
C VAL A 439 -46.42 43.37 9.21
N ARG A 440 -46.73 42.25 9.88
CA ARG A 440 -48.12 41.78 10.11
C ARG A 440 -48.72 42.20 11.46
N GLY A 441 -48.37 43.39 11.96
CA GLY A 441 -49.03 43.96 13.15
C GLY A 441 -50.43 44.50 12.84
N PRO A 442 -51.37 44.54 13.80
CA PRO A 442 -52.77 45.00 13.59
C PRO A 442 -52.93 46.47 13.14
N MET A 443 -51.83 47.22 13.01
CA MET A 443 -51.81 48.62 12.53
C MET A 443 -50.98 48.80 11.23
N ALA A 444 -50.45 47.72 10.64
CA ALA A 444 -49.45 47.81 9.58
C ALA A 444 -49.97 48.32 8.22
N ASN A 445 -51.27 48.25 7.95
CA ASN A 445 -51.90 48.70 6.70
C ASN A 445 -52.56 50.08 6.80
N THR A 446 -52.24 50.89 7.82
CA THR A 446 -52.80 52.25 7.96
C THR A 446 -51.75 53.31 7.64
N CYS A 447 -52.05 54.13 6.64
CA CYS A 447 -51.25 55.29 6.26
C CYS A 447 -51.61 56.49 7.17
N GLU A 448 -50.62 57.05 7.87
CA GLU A 448 -50.81 58.24 8.73
C GLU A 448 -51.35 59.44 7.94
N GLY A 449 -50.94 59.62 6.69
CA GLY A 449 -51.44 60.69 5.82
C GLY A 449 -52.88 60.49 5.33
N CYS A 450 -53.35 59.24 5.25
CA CYS A 450 -54.74 58.96 4.85
C CYS A 450 -55.74 59.27 5.97
N LEU A 451 -55.31 59.22 7.24
CA LEU A 451 -56.13 59.62 8.39
C LEU A 451 -56.28 61.14 8.49
N GLN A 452 -55.24 61.90 8.13
CA GLN A 452 -55.29 63.37 8.13
C GLN A 452 -56.11 63.92 6.94
N ALA A 453 -55.97 63.34 5.75
CA ALA A 453 -56.74 63.77 4.56
C ALA A 453 -58.25 63.47 4.69
N ALA A 454 -58.62 62.42 5.41
CA ALA A 454 -60.02 62.10 5.71
C ALA A 454 -60.66 63.05 6.74
N GLN A 455 -59.85 63.78 7.52
CA GLN A 455 -60.31 64.71 8.55
C GLN A 455 -60.49 66.15 8.04
N GLU A 456 -59.84 66.54 6.94
CA GLU A 456 -60.02 67.86 6.32
C GLU A 456 -61.20 67.94 5.34
N LEU A 457 -61.76 66.80 4.91
CA LEU A 457 -62.87 66.76 3.94
C LEU A 457 -64.17 66.29 4.59
N GLN A 458 -64.77 67.13 5.45
CA GLN A 458 -66.23 67.29 5.69
C GLN A 458 -66.49 68.21 6.92
N PRO A 459 -67.63 68.93 7.05
CA PRO A 459 -68.72 69.19 6.07
C PRO A 459 -69.30 70.65 6.10
N PHE A 460 -70.01 71.04 5.03
CA PHE A 460 -71.19 71.92 5.10
C PHE A 460 -72.16 71.35 4.06
N GLY A 461 -73.17 70.58 4.45
CA GLY A 461 -74.53 71.09 4.74
C GLY A 461 -75.29 71.27 3.42
N SER A 462 -75.86 70.19 2.87
CA SER A 462 -77.29 69.82 2.93
C SER A 462 -78.19 70.71 2.06
N ASP A 463 -78.86 70.12 1.06
CA ASP A 463 -80.32 70.09 0.97
C ASP A 463 -80.87 69.26 -0.21
N HIS A 464 -81.96 68.56 0.12
CA HIS A 464 -83.12 68.12 -0.68
C HIS A 464 -83.07 66.97 -1.72
N GLU A 465 -83.72 65.88 -1.30
CA GLU A 465 -84.90 65.21 -1.87
C GLU A 465 -84.88 64.43 -3.21
N SER A 466 -85.21 63.14 -3.04
CA SER A 466 -86.28 62.38 -3.71
C SER A 466 -86.12 61.89 -5.15
N GLY A 467 -86.11 60.56 -5.28
CA GLY A 467 -87.03 59.88 -6.20
C GLY A 467 -86.46 58.83 -7.16
N ALA A 468 -86.89 57.59 -6.92
CA ALA A 468 -87.19 56.53 -7.90
C ALA A 468 -86.04 55.68 -8.51
N ASN A 469 -86.11 54.39 -8.14
CA ASN A 469 -86.04 53.18 -8.98
C ASN A 469 -85.63 53.36 -10.45
N LEU A 470 -84.62 52.56 -10.88
CA LEU A 470 -84.66 51.76 -12.12
C LEU A 470 -83.53 50.70 -12.10
N ARG A 471 -83.92 49.42 -12.17
CA ARG A 471 -83.16 48.32 -12.82
C ARG A 471 -82.99 48.66 -14.32
N PRO A 472 -81.91 48.25 -15.03
CA PRO A 472 -81.61 46.85 -15.45
C PRO A 472 -80.13 46.46 -15.18
N SER A 473 -79.74 45.19 -14.99
CA SER A 473 -79.71 44.01 -15.88
C SER A 473 -78.58 43.99 -16.94
N MET A 474 -77.79 42.91 -16.88
CA MET A 474 -76.88 42.32 -17.90
C MET A 474 -75.62 43.13 -18.26
N SER A 475 -74.45 42.55 -18.54
CA SER A 475 -73.94 41.18 -18.61
C SER A 475 -72.47 41.28 -19.03
N GLY A 476 -71.60 40.38 -18.57
CA GLY A 476 -70.20 40.36 -19.02
C GLY A 476 -69.34 39.42 -18.19
N ALA A 477 -69.74 38.15 -18.18
CA ALA A 477 -68.99 37.06 -17.55
C ALA A 477 -67.77 36.68 -18.39
N ALA A 478 -66.69 36.29 -17.72
CA ALA A 478 -65.85 35.17 -18.14
C ALA A 478 -65.09 34.64 -16.92
N SER A 479 -65.73 33.70 -16.23
CA SER A 479 -65.10 32.66 -15.42
C SER A 479 -64.62 31.53 -16.32
N PHE A 480 -63.51 30.87 -15.99
CA PHE A 480 -63.43 29.42 -16.21
C PHE A 480 -62.57 28.75 -15.15
N SER A 481 -63.15 27.70 -14.57
CA SER A 481 -62.63 26.79 -13.55
C SER A 481 -62.36 25.42 -14.18
N THR A 482 -61.86 24.49 -13.36
CA THR A 482 -61.78 23.01 -13.50
C THR A 482 -60.68 22.50 -14.45
N GLU A 483 -59.68 21.72 -14.03
CA GLU A 483 -59.64 20.44 -13.28
C GLU A 483 -59.92 19.21 -14.18
N THR A 484 -58.87 18.38 -14.32
CA THR A 484 -58.77 16.93 -14.63
C THR A 484 -59.41 16.29 -15.87
N ASP A 485 -58.56 15.65 -16.69
CA ASP A 485 -58.55 14.21 -17.06
C ASP A 485 -57.58 14.03 -18.26
N ALA A 486 -56.44 13.35 -18.18
CA ALA A 486 -56.16 11.93 -18.02
C ALA A 486 -56.55 11.05 -19.24
N ILE A 487 -55.57 10.22 -19.66
CA ILE A 487 -55.66 8.86 -20.29
C ILE A 487 -55.18 8.76 -21.76
N VAL A 488 -53.90 8.37 -21.99
CA VAL A 488 -53.34 7.00 -22.26
C VAL A 488 -53.06 6.77 -23.76
N SER A 489 -51.79 6.57 -24.15
CA SER A 489 -51.19 5.32 -24.70
C SER A 489 -50.64 5.65 -26.10
N ALA A 490 -49.50 5.17 -26.60
CA ALA A 490 -48.52 4.19 -26.19
C ALA A 490 -47.28 4.34 -27.08
N GLY A 491 -46.19 3.69 -26.65
CA GLY A 491 -45.14 3.17 -27.52
C GLY A 491 -43.90 4.06 -27.61
N SER A 492 -42.68 3.56 -27.48
CA SER A 492 -42.22 2.18 -27.33
C SER A 492 -40.79 2.19 -26.81
N ARG A 493 -40.46 1.19 -25.98
CA ARG A 493 -39.11 0.65 -25.86
C ARG A 493 -38.62 0.26 -27.26
N GLN A 494 -37.38 0.60 -27.61
CA GLN A 494 -36.52 -0.20 -28.48
C GLN A 494 -35.08 0.31 -28.32
N LEU A 495 -34.16 -0.46 -27.73
CA LEU A 495 -33.40 -1.50 -28.42
C LEU A 495 -33.04 -1.07 -29.85
N VAL A 496 -31.86 -0.49 -30.01
CA VAL A 496 -31.14 -0.53 -31.28
C VAL A 496 -29.85 -1.32 -31.05
N THR A 497 -29.98 -2.63 -31.21
CA THR A 497 -28.94 -3.41 -31.87
C THR A 497 -28.79 -2.90 -33.29
N SER A 498 -27.58 -2.54 -33.71
CA SER A 498 -27.24 -2.65 -35.13
C SER A 498 -25.73 -2.83 -35.35
N ARG A 499 -25.44 -4.03 -35.86
CA ARG A 499 -24.30 -4.41 -36.71
C ARG A 499 -22.94 -4.64 -36.05
N ARG A 500 -22.72 -5.94 -35.80
CA ARG A 500 -21.51 -6.65 -36.26
C ARG A 500 -21.16 -6.20 -37.69
N SER A 501 -20.02 -5.55 -37.86
CA SER A 501 -19.15 -5.78 -39.01
C SER A 501 -17.98 -6.61 -38.53
N ILE A 502 -17.96 -7.82 -39.06
CA ILE A 502 -16.85 -8.76 -38.99
C ILE A 502 -15.70 -8.11 -39.76
N LEU A 503 -14.64 -7.73 -39.05
CA LEU A 503 -13.31 -7.58 -39.64
C LEU A 503 -12.46 -8.68 -39.00
N THR A 504 -12.55 -9.84 -39.64
CA THR A 504 -11.56 -10.89 -39.59
C THR A 504 -10.21 -10.26 -39.92
N THR A 505 -9.42 -9.89 -38.91
CA THR A 505 -7.99 -9.74 -39.12
C THR A 505 -7.43 -11.15 -39.13
N THR A 506 -7.43 -11.75 -40.32
CA THR A 506 -6.51 -12.82 -40.67
C THR A 506 -5.12 -12.30 -40.35
N VAL A 507 -4.60 -12.66 -39.17
CA VAL A 507 -3.16 -12.73 -38.97
C VAL A 507 -2.73 -13.87 -39.88
N THR A 508 -2.29 -13.49 -41.08
CA THR A 508 -1.51 -14.35 -41.94
C THR A 508 -0.36 -14.86 -41.09
N LYS A 509 -0.47 -16.16 -40.77
CA LYS A 509 0.65 -17.02 -40.43
C LYS A 509 1.64 -16.86 -41.58
N LYS A 510 2.55 -15.90 -41.46
CA LYS A 510 3.73 -15.86 -42.32
C LYS A 510 4.61 -16.97 -41.77
N ASN A 511 4.43 -18.14 -42.37
CA ASN A 511 5.46 -19.18 -42.39
C ASN A 511 6.77 -18.47 -42.75
N VAL A 512 7.63 -18.26 -41.76
CA VAL A 512 9.06 -18.31 -41.98
C VAL A 512 9.39 -19.79 -41.93
N GLU A 513 9.06 -20.45 -43.04
CA GLU A 513 9.71 -21.66 -43.46
C GLU A 513 11.06 -21.20 -44.02
N THR A 514 12.04 -20.99 -43.15
CA THR A 514 13.44 -21.06 -43.56
C THR A 514 13.85 -22.51 -43.41
N ASP A 515 13.84 -23.19 -44.55
CA ASP A 515 14.61 -24.36 -44.93
C ASP A 515 15.52 -24.94 -43.82
N TRP A 516 14.99 -25.92 -43.10
CA TRP A 516 15.82 -27.03 -42.64
C TRP A 516 15.89 -28.06 -43.76
N LYS A 517 16.87 -27.90 -44.66
CA LYS A 517 17.47 -29.01 -45.42
C LYS A 517 18.83 -28.63 -45.99
N LEU A 518 19.78 -29.52 -45.71
CA LEU A 518 21.04 -29.76 -46.43
C LEU A 518 22.23 -28.86 -46.07
N LEU A 519 22.90 -29.19 -44.97
CA LEU A 519 24.31 -29.60 -45.07
C LEU A 519 24.49 -30.88 -44.24
N GLY A 520 25.00 -31.91 -44.91
CA GLY A 520 25.28 -33.23 -44.35
C GLY A 520 26.48 -33.24 -43.40
N PRO A 521 26.91 -34.44 -42.99
CA PRO A 521 27.87 -34.63 -41.90
C PRO A 521 29.27 -34.19 -42.36
N VAL A 522 29.81 -33.15 -41.73
CA VAL A 522 31.24 -32.85 -41.85
C VAL A 522 31.99 -33.63 -40.79
N ARG A 523 32.72 -34.61 -41.31
CA ARG A 523 33.80 -35.38 -40.71
C ARG A 523 34.60 -34.64 -39.65
N THR A 524 34.84 -35.36 -38.56
CA THR A 524 36.13 -35.52 -37.86
C THR A 524 37.24 -34.60 -38.34
N ASN A 525 37.65 -33.67 -37.49
CA ASN A 525 39.04 -33.22 -37.42
C ASN A 525 39.34 -32.81 -35.97
N THR A 526 40.10 -33.67 -35.30
CA THR A 526 41.04 -33.33 -34.23
C THR A 526 41.76 -32.01 -34.51
N PRO A 527 41.99 -31.18 -33.48
CA PRO A 527 43.21 -30.40 -33.41
C PRO A 527 44.01 -30.74 -32.16
N ALA A 528 45.22 -31.21 -32.45
CA ALA A 528 46.49 -30.91 -31.80
C ALA A 528 46.48 -30.33 -30.38
N GLN A 529 47.21 -31.04 -29.51
CA GLN A 529 47.87 -30.49 -28.33
C GLN A 529 48.56 -29.17 -28.64
N ILE A 530 48.31 -28.16 -27.80
CA ILE A 530 49.14 -26.99 -27.64
C ILE A 530 49.49 -26.91 -26.16
N GLU A 531 50.75 -27.18 -25.83
CA GLU A 531 51.35 -26.91 -24.53
C GLU A 531 51.49 -25.38 -24.31
N PRO A 532 51.38 -24.91 -23.06
CA PRO A 532 51.44 -23.49 -22.74
C PRO A 532 52.89 -22.99 -22.68
N LYS A 533 53.18 -21.91 -23.43
CA LYS A 533 54.37 -21.09 -23.17
C LYS A 533 54.00 -19.98 -22.18
N ALA A 534 54.67 -20.03 -21.04
CA ALA A 534 54.74 -18.97 -20.04
C ALA A 534 55.21 -17.64 -20.65
N PHE A 535 54.60 -16.54 -20.21
CA PHE A 535 55.22 -15.22 -20.24
C PHE A 535 54.89 -14.49 -18.94
N PHE A 536 55.94 -14.33 -18.12
CA PHE A 536 56.05 -13.30 -17.10
C PHE A 536 56.34 -11.96 -17.80
N ASN A 537 55.53 -10.94 -17.52
CA ASN A 537 55.94 -9.60 -17.10
C ASN A 537 54.72 -8.71 -16.84
#